data_AF-A0A6I0BPD2-F1
#
_entry.id   AF-A0A6I0BPD2-F1
#
_cell.length_a   1.000
_cell.length_b   1.000
_cell.length_c   1.000
_cell.angle_alpha   90.00
_cell.angle_beta   90.00
_cell.angle_gamma   90.00
#
_symmetry.space_group_name_H-M   'P 1'
#
loop_
_entity.id
_entity.type
_entity.pdbx_description
1 polymer ?
#
loop_
_entity_poly.entity_id
_entity_poly.type
_entity_poly.pdbx_seq_one_letter_code
_entity_poly.pdbx_strand_id
1 'polypeptide(L)'
;MKLSKILIGSAIAGGILLCVGGVGGYQYVSKLNNQLDTIALPNTTFEGISLDGKNKKDIQAIINQKVTELDQKSLTYIFQNDKQTYTWKDVGINYKEKDIIDKIFKEQEGNAMNRYQMRKQAENGELKRDYKLTPQLNTTAYESFMKDKYNDTLKNPVNAELNIEGSTVNISQSQNGEKIDKGKLTDLTKQAITSGTSDVTLPVTLLKPERSTEDIQKMGIKEVIAEYSTPMAGRNGNQSFNVNKSANTLSGVIVAPDETFSFNGRVGVTDAAHGYKSAAVFSQGKVIQSAGGGVCQVSSTLYSAALRADLGIVSRSNHSMPVNYLPLGQDAAVADYGPDLKFKNNTGNHIYIQAFSNGGSITTRIFGTNTGKNVEVSSQVISRANDKITAVTYKKVTQNGEVISNGQISKSVYKSAPKQ
;
A
#
# COMPACT_ATOMS: atom_id res chain seq x y z
N MET A 1 24.31 100.69 -58.94
CA MET A 1 22.97 100.17 -58.53
C MET A 1 22.60 99.05 -59.50
N LYS A 2 22.28 97.79 -59.17
CA LYS A 2 22.06 97.05 -57.93
C LYS A 2 22.29 95.55 -58.29
N LEU A 3 23.43 94.97 -57.90
CA LEU A 3 23.64 93.50 -57.89
C LEU A 3 23.05 92.85 -56.62
N SER A 4 22.44 93.64 -55.74
CA SER A 4 21.98 93.22 -54.41
C SER A 4 20.56 92.61 -54.36
N LYS A 5 19.91 92.37 -55.52
CA LYS A 5 18.55 91.78 -55.55
C LYS A 5 18.48 90.32 -55.98
N ILE A 6 19.58 89.70 -56.45
CA ILE A 6 19.58 88.31 -56.93
C ILE A 6 20.04 87.31 -55.86
N LEU A 7 20.80 87.74 -54.84
CA LEU A 7 21.31 86.86 -53.77
C LEU A 7 20.35 86.63 -52.58
N ILE A 8 19.29 87.44 -52.45
CA ILE A 8 18.29 87.28 -51.37
C ILE A 8 17.19 86.28 -51.78
N GLY A 9 16.93 86.12 -53.08
CA GLY A 9 15.99 85.12 -53.61
C GLY A 9 16.49 83.67 -53.52
N SER A 10 17.80 83.43 -53.66
CA SER A 10 18.39 82.09 -53.62
C SER A 10 18.64 81.56 -52.20
N ALA A 11 18.93 82.43 -51.23
CA ALA A 11 19.07 82.04 -49.81
C ALA A 11 17.71 81.76 -49.15
N ILE A 12 16.66 82.50 -49.52
CA ILE A 12 15.29 82.24 -49.06
C ILE A 12 14.70 81.01 -49.77
N ALA A 13 14.93 80.82 -51.08
CA ALA A 13 14.50 79.61 -51.78
C ALA A 13 15.26 78.36 -51.32
N GLY A 14 16.57 78.45 -51.04
CA GLY A 14 17.38 77.35 -50.48
C GLY A 14 17.05 77.03 -49.03
N GLY A 15 16.76 78.05 -48.20
CA GLY A 15 16.26 77.89 -46.84
C GLY A 15 14.85 77.32 -46.79
N ILE A 16 13.96 77.71 -47.70
CA ILE A 16 12.61 77.13 -47.84
C ILE A 16 12.71 75.69 -48.39
N LEU A 17 13.61 75.37 -49.33
CA LEU A 17 13.82 73.99 -49.79
C LEU A 17 14.44 73.08 -48.72
N LEU A 18 15.35 73.58 -47.87
CA LEU A 18 15.88 72.86 -46.71
C LEU A 18 14.86 72.74 -45.58
N CYS A 19 14.02 73.75 -45.35
CA CYS A 19 12.92 73.68 -44.38
C CYS A 19 11.77 72.81 -44.88
N VAL A 20 11.41 72.83 -46.16
CA VAL A 20 10.39 71.97 -46.78
C VAL A 20 10.91 70.54 -46.90
N GLY A 21 12.18 70.35 -47.23
CA GLY A 21 12.86 69.05 -47.17
C GLY A 21 13.02 68.52 -45.74
N GLY A 22 13.28 69.39 -44.77
CA GLY A 22 13.35 69.07 -43.35
C GLY A 22 11.98 68.74 -42.74
N VAL A 23 10.94 69.49 -43.11
CA VAL A 23 9.55 69.21 -42.72
C VAL A 23 9.03 67.95 -43.39
N GLY A 24 9.31 67.75 -44.69
CA GLY A 24 8.95 66.52 -45.42
C GLY A 24 9.70 65.29 -44.90
N GLY A 25 10.99 65.42 -44.60
CA GLY A 25 11.79 64.38 -43.97
C GLY A 25 11.33 64.05 -42.55
N TYR A 26 11.00 65.06 -41.75
CA TYR A 26 10.42 64.89 -40.41
C TYR A 26 9.05 64.22 -40.45
N GLN A 27 8.16 64.66 -41.36
CA GLN A 27 6.85 64.03 -41.57
C GLN A 27 6.98 62.57 -42.04
N TYR A 28 7.97 62.27 -42.88
CA TYR A 28 8.28 60.92 -43.32
C TYR A 28 8.77 60.04 -42.17
N VAL A 29 9.76 60.51 -41.39
CA VAL A 29 10.27 59.79 -40.21
C VAL A 29 9.17 59.60 -39.16
N SER A 30 8.35 60.63 -38.90
CA SER A 30 7.21 60.57 -37.99
C SER A 30 6.17 59.55 -38.44
N LYS A 31 5.80 59.54 -39.73
CA LYS A 31 4.87 58.55 -40.30
C LYS A 31 5.39 57.13 -40.13
N LEU A 32 6.67 56.90 -40.42
CA LEU A 32 7.31 55.59 -40.26
C LEU A 32 7.39 55.15 -38.79
N ASN A 33 7.65 56.09 -37.89
CA ASN A 33 7.70 55.81 -36.45
C ASN A 33 6.31 55.47 -35.90
N ASN A 34 5.26 56.18 -36.31
CA ASN A 34 3.89 55.89 -35.88
C ASN A 34 3.42 54.51 -36.35
N GLN A 35 3.93 54.02 -37.49
CA GLN A 35 3.62 52.66 -37.93
C GLN A 35 4.11 51.60 -36.92
N LEU A 36 5.25 51.83 -36.28
CA LEU A 36 5.79 50.94 -35.24
C LEU A 36 4.96 50.91 -33.94
N ASP A 37 3.84 51.65 -33.84
CA ASP A 37 2.88 51.41 -32.75
C ASP A 37 1.82 50.36 -33.14
N THR A 38 1.72 50.08 -34.43
CA THR A 38 0.62 49.31 -35.03
C THR A 38 1.08 48.05 -35.75
N ILE A 39 2.31 48.01 -36.27
CA ILE A 39 2.86 46.88 -37.03
C ILE A 39 4.24 46.45 -36.50
N ALA A 40 4.58 45.18 -36.66
CA ALA A 40 5.90 44.64 -36.34
C ALA A 40 6.98 45.07 -37.35
N LEU A 41 8.22 45.16 -36.87
CA LEU A 41 9.40 45.44 -37.68
C LEU A 41 9.61 44.38 -38.78
N PRO A 42 10.18 44.77 -39.95
CA PRO A 42 10.66 43.81 -40.94
C PRO A 42 11.66 42.81 -40.34
N ASN A 43 11.80 41.62 -40.95
CA ASN A 43 12.66 40.54 -40.45
C ASN A 43 12.36 40.14 -38.98
N THR A 44 11.10 40.27 -38.58
CA THR A 44 10.60 39.72 -37.32
C THR A 44 9.89 38.41 -37.63
N THR A 45 10.27 37.33 -36.95
CA THR A 45 9.67 36.00 -37.11
C THR A 45 9.11 35.48 -35.82
N PHE A 46 8.10 34.62 -35.93
CA PHE A 46 7.60 33.81 -34.83
C PHE A 46 7.51 32.36 -35.29
N GLU A 47 8.24 31.45 -34.64
CA GLU A 47 8.35 30.05 -35.06
C GLU A 47 8.73 29.89 -36.54
N GLY A 48 9.59 30.79 -37.05
CA GLY A 48 9.98 30.86 -38.46
C GLY A 48 8.96 31.48 -39.42
N ILE A 49 7.76 31.87 -38.95
CA ILE A 49 6.74 32.57 -39.73
C ILE A 49 7.04 34.07 -39.71
N SER A 50 7.15 34.71 -40.89
CA SER A 50 7.37 36.16 -40.98
C SER A 50 6.18 36.96 -40.44
N LEU A 51 6.50 37.95 -39.61
CA LEU A 51 5.57 38.93 -39.04
C LEU A 51 5.69 40.32 -39.69
N ASP A 52 6.42 40.42 -40.80
CA ASP A 52 6.75 41.69 -41.46
C ASP A 52 5.49 42.50 -41.77
N GLY A 53 5.40 43.70 -41.18
CA GLY A 53 4.29 44.61 -41.38
C GLY A 53 2.94 44.14 -40.86
N LYS A 54 2.88 43.03 -40.12
CA LYS A 54 1.64 42.53 -39.52
C LYS A 54 1.27 43.32 -38.28
N ASN A 55 -0.02 43.56 -38.10
CA ASN A 55 -0.53 44.23 -36.91
C ASN A 55 -0.75 43.24 -35.75
N LYS A 56 -1.06 43.75 -34.55
CA LYS A 56 -1.32 42.93 -33.34
C LYS A 56 -2.35 41.82 -33.57
N LYS A 57 -3.44 42.10 -34.30
CA LYS A 57 -4.52 41.14 -34.56
C LYS A 57 -4.04 39.99 -35.46
N ASP A 58 -3.28 40.32 -36.50
CA ASP A 58 -2.73 39.32 -37.42
C ASP A 58 -1.67 38.46 -36.71
N ILE A 59 -0.83 39.07 -35.87
CA ILE A 59 0.16 38.35 -35.06
C ILE A 59 -0.55 37.42 -34.07
N GLN A 60 -1.62 37.87 -33.40
CA GLN A 60 -2.43 37.02 -32.51
C GLN A 60 -3.02 35.82 -33.26
N ALA A 61 -3.53 36.02 -34.48
CA ALA A 61 -4.06 34.94 -35.29
C ALA A 61 -2.99 33.89 -35.64
N ILE A 62 -1.77 34.35 -35.99
CA ILE A 62 -0.62 33.47 -36.26
C ILE A 62 -0.21 32.68 -35.01
N ILE A 63 -0.12 33.35 -33.85
CA ILE A 63 0.20 32.69 -32.58
C ILE A 63 -0.87 31.64 -32.25
N ASN A 64 -2.16 31.99 -32.35
CA ASN A 64 -3.26 31.07 -32.07
C ASN A 64 -3.26 29.85 -33.00
N GLN A 65 -2.99 30.05 -34.29
CA GLN A 65 -2.85 28.95 -35.24
C GLN A 65 -1.69 28.05 -34.84
N LYS A 66 -0.53 28.62 -34.51
CA LYS A 66 0.65 27.84 -34.12
C LYS A 66 0.45 27.07 -32.83
N VAL A 67 -0.20 27.67 -31.84
CA VAL A 67 -0.62 27.00 -30.61
C VAL A 67 -1.55 25.84 -30.95
N THR A 68 -2.53 26.03 -31.83
CA THR A 68 -3.43 24.96 -32.28
C THR A 68 -2.67 23.81 -32.93
N GLU A 69 -1.67 24.09 -33.77
CA GLU A 69 -0.80 23.08 -34.40
C GLU A 69 0.03 22.31 -33.36
N LEU A 70 0.64 23.01 -32.41
CA LEU A 70 1.47 22.41 -31.36
C LEU A 70 0.63 21.58 -30.38
N ASP A 71 -0.59 22.02 -30.09
CA ASP A 71 -1.54 21.29 -29.24
C ASP A 71 -1.95 19.94 -29.85
N GLN A 72 -1.87 19.78 -31.18
CA GLN A 72 -2.10 18.50 -31.88
C GLN A 72 -0.89 17.57 -31.89
N LYS A 73 0.31 18.04 -31.49
CA LYS A 73 1.43 17.13 -31.26
C LYS A 73 1.06 16.13 -30.17
N SER A 74 1.67 14.96 -30.20
CA SER A 74 1.33 13.89 -29.28
C SER A 74 2.56 13.31 -28.59
N LEU A 75 2.31 12.72 -27.43
CA LEU A 75 3.24 11.84 -26.74
C LEU A 75 2.63 10.45 -26.66
N THR A 76 3.44 9.43 -26.97
CA THR A 76 3.09 8.03 -26.88
C THR A 76 3.77 7.41 -25.66
N TYR A 77 2.97 7.05 -24.67
CA TYR A 77 3.38 6.37 -23.46
C TYR A 77 3.40 4.87 -23.68
N ILE A 78 4.55 4.23 -23.43
CA ILE A 78 4.81 2.84 -23.81
C ILE A 78 5.06 1.99 -22.56
N PHE A 79 4.29 0.91 -22.40
CA PHE A 79 4.55 -0.15 -21.41
C PHE A 79 4.50 -1.50 -22.10
N GLN A 80 5.64 -2.19 -22.17
CA GLN A 80 5.79 -3.45 -22.90
C GLN A 80 5.29 -3.32 -24.36
N ASN A 81 4.21 -4.03 -24.72
CA ASN A 81 3.60 -3.96 -26.05
C ASN A 81 2.44 -2.95 -26.14
N ASP A 82 2.00 -2.40 -25.01
CA ASP A 82 0.90 -1.46 -24.95
C ASP A 82 1.39 -0.03 -25.19
N LYS A 83 0.67 0.69 -26.06
CA LYS A 83 0.96 2.08 -26.41
C LYS A 83 -0.29 2.92 -26.24
N GLN A 84 -0.14 4.04 -25.54
CA GLN A 84 -1.22 5.02 -25.35
C GLN A 84 -0.74 6.39 -25.82
N THR A 85 -1.47 7.00 -26.73
CA THR A 85 -1.08 8.28 -27.34
C THR A 85 -2.04 9.37 -26.88
N TYR A 86 -1.47 10.48 -26.40
CA TYR A 86 -2.21 11.64 -25.93
C TYR A 86 -1.68 12.90 -26.60
N THR A 87 -2.58 13.85 -26.88
CA THR A 87 -2.16 15.14 -27.42
C THR A 87 -1.43 15.96 -26.36
N TRP A 88 -0.64 16.94 -26.78
CA TRP A 88 0.04 17.87 -25.87
C TRP A 88 -0.96 18.59 -24.98
N LYS A 89 -2.14 18.91 -25.52
CA LYS A 89 -3.25 19.47 -24.77
C LYS A 89 -3.79 18.53 -23.69
N ASP A 90 -3.98 17.24 -24.00
CA ASP A 90 -4.47 16.24 -23.02
C ASP A 90 -3.49 16.04 -21.86
N VAL A 91 -2.19 16.06 -22.15
CA VAL A 91 -1.11 15.93 -21.15
C VAL A 91 -0.99 17.18 -20.28
N GLY A 92 -1.52 18.32 -20.72
CA GLY A 92 -1.41 19.60 -20.01
C GLY A 92 -0.12 20.36 -20.33
N ILE A 93 0.42 20.22 -21.55
CA ILE A 93 1.54 21.03 -22.01
C ILE A 93 1.02 22.43 -22.34
N ASN A 94 1.71 23.45 -21.85
CA ASN A 94 1.46 24.84 -22.19
C ASN A 94 2.77 25.53 -22.59
N TYR A 95 2.70 26.82 -22.90
CA TYR A 95 3.85 27.59 -23.38
C TYR A 95 4.22 28.67 -22.35
N LYS A 96 5.51 28.82 -22.08
CA LYS A 96 6.03 29.71 -21.03
C LYS A 96 5.69 31.18 -21.31
N GLU A 97 5.78 31.57 -22.57
CA GLU A 97 5.55 32.92 -23.05
C GLU A 97 4.05 33.21 -23.15
N LYS A 98 3.54 34.10 -22.31
CA LYS A 98 2.11 34.49 -22.30
C LYS A 98 1.81 35.74 -23.12
N ASP A 99 2.77 36.66 -23.23
CA ASP A 99 2.57 38.00 -23.81
C ASP A 99 3.59 38.31 -24.92
N ILE A 100 3.71 37.41 -25.91
CA ILE A 100 4.66 37.59 -27.03
C ILE A 100 4.38 38.87 -27.80
N ILE A 101 3.12 39.22 -28.00
CA ILE A 101 2.73 40.46 -28.70
C ILE A 101 3.25 41.67 -27.94
N ASP A 102 2.99 41.76 -26.64
CA ASP A 102 3.48 42.91 -25.85
C ASP A 102 5.01 42.97 -25.84
N LYS A 103 5.68 41.82 -25.79
CA LYS A 103 7.14 41.76 -25.92
C LYS A 103 7.63 42.32 -27.26
N ILE A 104 7.02 41.91 -28.37
CA ILE A 104 7.34 42.42 -29.72
C ILE A 104 7.23 43.93 -29.75
N PHE A 105 6.08 44.47 -29.32
CA PHE A 105 5.79 45.90 -29.42
C PHE A 105 6.57 46.75 -28.42
N LYS A 106 6.86 46.22 -27.23
CA LYS A 106 7.72 46.89 -26.24
C LYS A 106 9.17 47.00 -26.73
N GLU A 107 9.69 45.98 -27.41
CA GLU A 107 11.06 46.00 -27.93
C GLU A 107 11.25 46.95 -29.12
N GLN A 108 10.17 47.49 -29.72
CA GLN A 108 10.22 48.51 -30.78
C GLN A 108 9.89 49.93 -30.28
N GLU A 109 9.73 50.11 -28.97
CA GLU A 109 9.60 51.43 -28.34
C GLU A 109 10.95 52.19 -28.33
N GLY A 110 10.88 53.52 -28.19
CA GLY A 110 12.06 54.38 -28.16
C GLY A 110 11.74 55.80 -28.63
N ASN A 111 12.75 56.67 -28.59
CA ASN A 111 12.62 58.00 -29.18
C ASN A 111 12.57 57.92 -30.73
N ALA A 112 12.20 59.03 -31.37
CA ALA A 112 12.00 59.09 -32.82
C ALA A 112 13.21 58.65 -33.65
N MET A 113 14.44 58.97 -33.23
CA MET A 113 15.65 58.59 -33.96
C MET A 113 15.96 57.10 -33.80
N ASN A 114 15.84 56.57 -32.57
CA ASN A 114 16.07 55.16 -32.28
C ASN A 114 15.11 54.27 -33.08
N ARG A 115 13.83 54.64 -33.13
CA ARG A 115 12.79 53.91 -33.87
C ARG A 115 13.05 53.88 -35.38
N TYR A 116 13.48 55.02 -35.94
CA TYR A 116 13.85 55.10 -37.34
C TYR A 116 15.08 54.24 -37.67
N GLN A 117 16.12 54.28 -36.83
CA GLN A 117 17.32 53.46 -36.99
C GLN A 117 17.02 51.96 -36.88
N MET A 118 16.25 51.54 -35.86
CA MET A 118 15.81 50.15 -35.72
C MET A 118 15.07 49.66 -36.97
N ARG A 119 14.19 50.50 -37.53
CA ARG A 119 13.48 50.17 -38.77
C ARG A 119 14.43 49.98 -39.95
N LYS A 120 15.43 50.86 -40.12
CA LYS A 120 16.40 50.73 -41.22
C LYS A 120 17.31 49.52 -41.05
N GLN A 121 17.76 49.24 -39.84
CA GLN A 121 18.51 48.02 -39.53
C GLN A 121 17.69 46.77 -39.81
N ALA A 122 16.40 46.79 -39.46
CA ALA A 122 15.48 45.70 -39.75
C ALA A 122 15.28 45.54 -41.27
N GLU A 123 15.04 46.61 -42.02
CA GLU A 123 14.89 46.59 -43.49
C GLU A 123 16.14 46.05 -44.21
N ASN A 124 17.33 46.41 -43.72
CA ASN A 124 18.61 45.95 -44.27
C ASN A 124 19.00 44.54 -43.82
N GLY A 125 18.20 43.92 -42.93
CA GLY A 125 18.47 42.59 -42.37
C GLY A 125 19.57 42.55 -41.30
N GLU A 126 20.03 43.70 -40.83
CA GLU A 126 21.00 43.85 -39.73
C GLU A 126 20.34 43.55 -38.37
N LEU A 127 19.06 43.89 -38.22
CA LEU A 127 18.24 43.54 -37.06
C LEU A 127 17.25 42.45 -37.43
N LYS A 128 17.41 41.27 -36.82
CA LYS A 128 16.47 40.15 -36.94
C LYS A 128 15.96 39.78 -35.56
N ARG A 129 14.66 39.53 -35.45
CA ARG A 129 14.04 39.11 -34.19
C ARG A 129 13.29 37.82 -34.42
N ASP A 130 13.53 36.82 -33.58
CA ASP A 130 12.84 35.54 -33.64
C ASP A 130 12.23 35.22 -32.28
N TYR A 131 10.93 34.98 -32.28
CA TYR A 131 10.15 34.64 -31.09
C TYR A 131 9.71 33.18 -31.20
N LYS A 132 9.84 32.42 -30.11
CA LYS A 132 9.46 31.01 -30.05
C LYS A 132 8.62 30.75 -28.83
N LEU A 133 7.78 29.73 -28.93
CA LEU A 133 7.08 29.15 -27.80
C LEU A 133 7.98 28.11 -27.16
N THR A 134 8.19 28.26 -25.86
CA THR A 134 8.89 27.26 -25.05
C THR A 134 7.84 26.36 -24.41
N PRO A 135 7.64 25.13 -24.88
CA PRO A 135 6.69 24.21 -24.27
C PRO A 135 7.18 23.81 -22.87
N GLN A 136 6.25 23.72 -21.94
CA GLN A 136 6.48 23.34 -20.57
C GLN A 136 5.26 22.59 -20.04
N LEU A 137 5.51 21.76 -19.03
CA LEU A 137 4.47 21.00 -18.38
C LEU A 137 3.70 21.89 -17.39
N ASN A 138 2.39 21.99 -17.53
CA ASN A 138 1.57 22.58 -16.48
C ASN A 138 1.40 21.57 -15.34
N THR A 139 1.97 21.85 -14.17
CA THR A 139 1.98 20.93 -13.03
C THR A 139 0.58 20.43 -12.65
N THR A 140 -0.40 21.33 -12.51
CA THR A 140 -1.75 20.96 -12.06
C THR A 140 -2.51 20.13 -13.10
N ALA A 141 -2.40 20.50 -14.38
CA ALA A 141 -3.03 19.75 -15.46
C ALA A 141 -2.38 18.36 -15.61
N TYR A 142 -1.05 18.28 -15.53
CA TYR A 142 -0.34 17.02 -15.62
C TYR A 142 -0.58 16.11 -14.42
N GLU A 143 -0.65 16.65 -13.19
CA GLU A 143 -1.05 15.87 -12.02
C GLU A 143 -2.45 15.26 -12.18
N SER A 144 -3.38 16.02 -12.77
CA SER A 144 -4.73 15.53 -13.08
C SER A 144 -4.70 14.44 -14.15
N PHE A 145 -3.92 14.61 -15.22
CA PHE A 145 -3.69 13.61 -16.25
C PHE A 145 -3.10 12.31 -15.65
N MET A 146 -2.05 12.43 -14.83
CA MET A 146 -1.41 11.32 -14.13
C MET A 146 -2.36 10.60 -13.19
N LYS A 147 -3.26 11.34 -12.52
CA LYS A 147 -4.27 10.75 -11.66
C LYS A 147 -5.33 9.98 -12.45
N ASP A 148 -5.73 10.49 -13.62
CA ASP A 148 -6.73 9.84 -14.46
C ASP A 148 -6.19 8.60 -15.18
N LYS A 149 -4.94 8.65 -15.68
CA LYS A 149 -4.38 7.59 -16.53
C LYS A 149 -3.48 6.59 -15.81
N TYR A 150 -2.77 7.02 -14.77
CA TYR A 150 -1.64 6.26 -14.19
C TYR A 150 -1.65 6.26 -12.66
N ASN A 151 -2.83 6.40 -12.04
CA ASN A 151 -2.95 6.31 -10.59
C ASN A 151 -3.04 4.87 -10.09
N ASP A 152 -3.66 4.02 -10.89
CA ASP A 152 -3.91 2.64 -10.51
C ASP A 152 -2.64 1.80 -10.63
N THR A 153 -2.60 0.78 -9.80
CA THR A 153 -1.55 -0.23 -9.83
C THR A 153 -1.67 -1.04 -11.13
N LEU A 154 -0.57 -1.22 -11.86
CA LEU A 154 -0.55 -2.04 -13.07
C LEU A 154 -0.80 -3.52 -12.74
N LYS A 155 -0.19 -3.99 -11.65
CA LYS A 155 -0.38 -5.33 -11.10
C LYS A 155 -0.42 -5.27 -9.59
N ASN A 156 -1.50 -5.70 -8.96
CA ASN A 156 -1.57 -5.75 -7.49
C ASN A 156 -0.62 -6.83 -6.95
N PRO A 157 0.06 -6.58 -5.81
CA PRO A 157 0.86 -7.61 -5.16
C PRO A 157 -0.04 -8.73 -4.62
N VAL A 158 0.52 -9.94 -4.56
CA VAL A 158 -0.16 -11.13 -4.01
C VAL A 158 0.55 -11.56 -2.74
N ASN A 159 -0.20 -11.62 -1.64
CA ASN A 159 0.31 -12.04 -0.33
C ASN A 159 0.56 -13.56 -0.29
N ALA A 160 1.59 -13.97 0.45
CA ALA A 160 1.77 -15.36 0.84
C ALA A 160 0.81 -15.74 1.98
N GLU A 161 0.41 -17.01 2.02
CA GLU A 161 -0.51 -17.57 3.00
C GLU A 161 0.03 -18.88 3.57
N LEU A 162 -0.25 -19.11 4.85
CA LEU A 162 0.02 -20.35 5.56
C LEU A 162 -1.20 -21.26 5.45
N ASN A 163 -1.06 -22.39 4.76
CA ASN A 163 -2.10 -23.39 4.57
C ASN A 163 -1.71 -24.68 5.30
N ILE A 164 -2.61 -25.20 6.13
CA ILE A 164 -2.40 -26.43 6.89
C ILE A 164 -3.38 -27.49 6.40
N GLU A 165 -2.85 -28.54 5.78
CA GLU A 165 -3.61 -29.68 5.27
C GLU A 165 -3.21 -30.94 6.01
N GLY A 166 -4.09 -31.42 6.90
CA GLY A 166 -3.77 -32.53 7.78
C GLY A 166 -2.62 -32.17 8.73
N SER A 167 -1.45 -32.79 8.54
CA SER A 167 -0.20 -32.52 9.27
C SER A 167 0.85 -31.81 8.41
N THR A 168 0.51 -31.41 7.19
CA THR A 168 1.44 -30.78 6.24
C THR A 168 1.28 -29.26 6.27
N VAL A 169 2.41 -28.56 6.27
CA VAL A 169 2.47 -27.10 6.17
C VAL A 169 2.81 -26.69 4.74
N ASN A 170 1.94 -25.92 4.11
CA ASN A 170 2.13 -25.35 2.79
C ASN A 170 2.17 -23.82 2.87
N ILE A 171 3.12 -23.18 2.19
CA ILE A 171 3.21 -21.71 2.12
C ILE A 171 3.07 -21.30 0.66
N SER A 172 2.08 -20.47 0.35
CA SER A 172 1.90 -19.95 -1.00
C SER A 172 3.00 -18.93 -1.36
N GLN A 173 3.33 -18.85 -2.65
CA GLN A 173 4.33 -17.90 -3.15
C GLN A 173 3.71 -16.50 -3.27
N SER A 174 4.33 -15.53 -2.61
CA SER A 174 3.99 -14.12 -2.76
C SER A 174 4.50 -13.59 -4.09
N GLN A 175 3.84 -12.57 -4.63
CA GLN A 175 4.27 -11.89 -5.85
C GLN A 175 4.30 -10.39 -5.64
N ASN A 176 5.36 -9.75 -6.13
CA ASN A 176 5.39 -8.29 -6.20
C ASN A 176 4.34 -7.79 -7.20
N GLY A 177 3.74 -6.66 -6.83
CA GLY A 177 2.96 -5.83 -7.73
C GLY A 177 3.85 -4.84 -8.47
N GLU A 178 3.22 -4.05 -9.33
CA GLU A 178 3.86 -3.09 -10.21
C GLU A 178 3.04 -1.80 -10.25
N LYS A 179 3.68 -0.66 -10.09
CA LYS A 179 3.05 0.65 -10.30
C LYS A 179 3.97 1.59 -11.06
N ILE A 180 3.37 2.61 -11.66
CA ILE A 180 4.13 3.68 -12.30
C ILE A 180 4.90 4.51 -11.26
N ASP A 181 6.18 4.75 -11.53
CA ASP A 181 6.98 5.75 -10.84
C ASP A 181 6.63 7.14 -11.39
N LYS A 182 5.68 7.80 -10.72
CA LYS A 182 5.16 9.10 -11.16
C LYS A 182 6.23 10.18 -11.23
N GLY A 183 7.23 10.13 -10.34
CA GLY A 183 8.33 11.10 -10.32
C GLY A 183 9.18 10.95 -11.58
N LYS A 184 9.67 9.74 -11.85
CA LYS A 184 10.44 9.46 -13.07
C LYS A 184 9.65 9.70 -14.33
N LEU A 185 8.35 9.38 -14.34
CA LEU A 185 7.53 9.63 -15.53
C LEU A 185 7.42 11.13 -15.83
N THR A 186 7.25 11.95 -14.78
CA THR A 186 7.24 13.42 -14.91
C THR A 186 8.53 13.92 -15.59
N ASP A 187 9.68 13.41 -15.15
CA ASP A 187 10.98 13.82 -15.70
C ASP A 187 11.16 13.36 -17.15
N LEU A 188 10.76 12.13 -17.47
CA LEU A 188 10.80 11.60 -18.83
C LEU A 188 9.85 12.36 -19.77
N THR A 189 8.65 12.73 -19.31
CA THR A 189 7.72 13.56 -20.09
C THR A 189 8.32 14.94 -20.35
N LYS A 190 8.91 15.60 -19.35
CA LYS A 190 9.60 16.90 -19.54
C LYS A 190 10.74 16.77 -20.55
N GLN A 191 11.56 15.73 -20.41
CA GLN A 191 12.64 15.46 -21.34
C GLN A 191 12.12 15.33 -22.77
N ALA A 192 11.07 14.51 -22.98
CA ALA A 192 10.49 14.27 -24.30
C ALA A 192 9.99 15.55 -24.98
N ILE A 193 9.37 16.45 -24.21
CA ILE A 193 8.93 17.76 -24.69
C ILE A 193 10.13 18.60 -25.15
N THR A 194 11.20 18.64 -24.35
CA THR A 194 12.40 19.46 -24.66
C THR A 194 13.24 18.91 -25.80
N SER A 195 13.34 17.59 -25.94
CA SER A 195 14.09 16.93 -27.02
C SER A 195 13.27 16.77 -28.30
N GLY A 196 11.96 17.01 -28.26
CA GLY A 196 11.06 16.83 -29.40
C GLY A 196 10.83 15.35 -29.74
N THR A 197 11.00 14.44 -28.79
CA THR A 197 10.71 13.01 -28.98
C THR A 197 9.27 12.71 -28.61
N SER A 198 8.62 11.83 -29.37
CA SER A 198 7.22 11.47 -29.13
C SER A 198 7.05 10.34 -28.12
N ASP A 199 8.05 9.46 -27.97
CA ASP A 199 7.91 8.24 -27.17
C ASP A 199 8.40 8.43 -25.73
N VAL A 200 7.59 8.00 -24.76
CA VAL A 200 7.88 8.04 -23.32
C VAL A 200 7.68 6.65 -22.74
N THR A 201 8.76 5.96 -22.37
CA THR A 201 8.65 4.66 -21.70
C THR A 201 8.14 4.84 -20.27
N LEU A 202 7.10 4.10 -19.91
CA LEU A 202 6.50 4.13 -18.58
C LEU A 202 7.46 3.49 -17.55
N PRO A 203 8.00 4.28 -16.59
CA PRO A 203 8.89 3.75 -15.58
C PRO A 203 8.06 3.01 -14.52
N VAL A 204 8.38 1.73 -14.30
CA VAL A 204 7.70 0.90 -13.31
C VAL A 204 8.57 0.71 -12.07
N THR A 205 7.93 0.75 -10.90
CA THR A 205 8.53 0.32 -9.64
C THR A 205 7.75 -0.84 -9.06
N LEU A 206 8.45 -1.73 -8.37
CA LEU A 206 7.86 -2.88 -7.69
C LEU A 206 7.13 -2.43 -6.42
N LEU A 207 5.96 -3.02 -6.19
CA LEU A 207 5.22 -2.97 -4.93
C LEU A 207 5.39 -4.30 -4.22
N LYS A 208 5.95 -4.27 -3.02
CA LYS A 208 6.07 -5.49 -2.21
C LYS A 208 4.69 -5.90 -1.67
N PRO A 209 4.41 -7.21 -1.56
CA PRO A 209 3.25 -7.70 -0.83
C PRO A 209 3.33 -7.30 0.64
N GLU A 210 2.18 -7.19 1.28
CA GLU A 210 2.09 -6.95 2.72
C GLU A 210 2.66 -8.12 3.52
N ARG A 211 2.47 -9.34 3.01
CA ARG A 211 3.05 -10.58 3.56
C ARG A 211 3.83 -11.31 2.48
N SER A 212 5.16 -11.26 2.56
CA SER A 212 6.00 -12.03 1.66
C SER A 212 6.08 -13.50 2.08
N THR A 213 6.48 -14.37 1.15
CA THR A 213 6.75 -15.78 1.46
C THR A 213 7.81 -15.92 2.54
N GLU A 214 8.85 -15.08 2.49
CA GLU A 214 9.91 -15.05 3.49
C GLU A 214 9.38 -14.66 4.87
N ASP A 215 8.41 -13.75 4.97
CA ASP A 215 7.81 -13.37 6.25
C ASP A 215 7.08 -14.54 6.90
N ILE A 216 6.29 -15.30 6.12
CA ILE A 216 5.59 -16.49 6.62
C ILE A 216 6.59 -17.59 6.99
N GLN A 217 7.65 -17.79 6.19
CA GLN A 217 8.70 -18.77 6.49
C GLN A 217 9.45 -18.44 7.79
N LYS A 218 9.73 -17.15 8.05
CA LYS A 218 10.37 -16.69 9.29
C LYS A 218 9.53 -16.93 10.53
N MET A 219 8.22 -17.16 10.39
CA MET A 219 7.39 -17.53 11.53
C MET A 219 7.82 -18.87 12.15
N GLY A 220 8.46 -19.75 11.37
CA GLY A 220 8.98 -21.02 11.87
C GLY A 220 7.92 -22.08 12.13
N ILE A 221 6.73 -21.98 11.52
CA ILE A 221 5.70 -23.01 11.58
C ILE A 221 6.01 -24.02 10.47
N LYS A 222 6.54 -25.20 10.82
CA LYS A 222 7.10 -26.15 9.84
C LYS A 222 6.46 -27.54 9.91
N GLU A 223 6.21 -28.02 11.12
CA GLU A 223 5.76 -29.39 11.38
C GLU A 223 4.94 -29.47 12.66
N VAL A 224 4.27 -30.60 12.89
CA VAL A 224 3.59 -30.89 14.15
C VAL A 224 4.64 -31.16 15.24
N ILE A 225 4.67 -30.31 16.26
CA ILE A 225 5.57 -30.47 17.42
C ILE A 225 4.89 -31.20 18.59
N ALA A 226 3.56 -31.21 18.63
CA ALA A 226 2.79 -32.04 19.55
C ALA A 226 1.37 -32.28 19.02
N GLU A 227 0.84 -33.46 19.35
CA GLU A 227 -0.53 -33.84 19.07
C GLU A 227 -1.11 -34.55 20.29
N TYR A 228 -2.40 -34.33 20.56
CA TYR A 228 -3.14 -35.12 21.51
C TYR A 228 -4.59 -35.31 21.08
N SER A 229 -5.12 -36.50 21.32
CA SER A 229 -6.51 -36.86 21.01
C SER A 229 -7.21 -37.39 22.24
N THR A 230 -8.49 -37.05 22.38
CA THR A 230 -9.34 -37.61 23.44
C THR A 230 -10.62 -38.20 22.83
N PRO A 231 -11.09 -39.35 23.32
CA PRO A 231 -12.26 -40.01 22.77
C PRO A 231 -13.54 -39.21 23.05
N MET A 232 -14.48 -39.24 22.11
CA MET A 232 -15.81 -38.64 22.22
C MET A 232 -16.91 -39.69 22.40
N ALA A 233 -16.53 -40.94 22.70
CA ALA A 233 -17.47 -42.03 22.94
C ALA A 233 -18.49 -41.66 24.03
N GLY A 234 -19.77 -41.98 23.78
CA GLY A 234 -20.88 -41.72 24.70
C GLY A 234 -21.39 -40.27 24.71
N ARG A 235 -20.89 -39.38 23.84
CA ARG A 235 -21.43 -38.01 23.70
C ARG A 235 -22.75 -38.01 22.94
N ASN A 236 -23.71 -37.22 23.44
CA ASN A 236 -24.94 -36.95 22.72
C ASN A 236 -24.73 -35.91 21.59
N GLY A 237 -25.73 -35.76 20.71
CA GLY A 237 -25.63 -34.86 19.55
C GLY A 237 -25.35 -33.39 19.91
N ASN A 238 -25.90 -32.88 21.02
CA ASN A 238 -25.66 -31.51 21.46
C ASN A 238 -24.22 -31.31 21.96
N GLN A 239 -23.69 -32.28 22.70
CA GLN A 239 -22.31 -32.28 23.16
C GLN A 239 -21.33 -32.33 21.99
N SER A 240 -21.54 -33.24 21.04
CA SER A 240 -20.68 -33.35 19.85
C SER A 240 -20.73 -32.07 19.01
N PHE A 241 -21.91 -31.45 18.88
CA PHE A 241 -22.06 -30.15 18.22
C PHE A 241 -21.24 -29.05 18.91
N ASN A 242 -21.33 -28.93 20.23
CA ASN A 242 -20.58 -27.93 21.00
C ASN A 242 -19.06 -28.14 20.92
N VAL A 243 -18.60 -29.40 20.98
CA VAL A 243 -17.19 -29.75 20.80
C VAL A 243 -16.71 -29.35 19.40
N ASN A 244 -17.45 -29.69 18.35
CA ASN A 244 -17.08 -29.32 16.98
C ASN A 244 -17.03 -27.80 16.80
N LYS A 245 -18.03 -27.08 17.33
CA LYS A 245 -18.08 -25.62 17.27
C LYS A 245 -16.87 -24.98 17.96
N SER A 246 -16.59 -25.35 19.21
CA SER A 246 -15.45 -24.80 19.96
C SER A 246 -14.09 -25.21 19.37
N ALA A 247 -13.97 -26.42 18.80
CA ALA A 247 -12.78 -26.85 18.07
C ALA A 247 -12.54 -26.00 16.82
N ASN A 248 -13.59 -25.74 16.03
CA ASN A 248 -13.51 -24.88 14.85
C ASN A 248 -13.13 -23.44 15.22
N THR A 249 -13.65 -22.91 16.32
CA THR A 249 -13.26 -21.58 16.81
C THR A 249 -11.82 -21.57 17.32
N LEU A 250 -11.36 -22.62 17.99
CA LEU A 250 -9.98 -22.73 18.47
C LEU A 250 -8.98 -22.81 17.31
N SER A 251 -9.28 -23.63 16.31
CA SER A 251 -8.40 -23.92 15.16
C SER A 251 -8.01 -22.64 14.40
N GLY A 252 -6.82 -22.63 13.80
CA GLY A 252 -6.37 -21.52 12.97
C GLY A 252 -5.60 -20.42 13.70
N VAL A 253 -5.43 -20.51 15.03
CA VAL A 253 -4.73 -19.48 15.78
C VAL A 253 -3.23 -19.63 15.65
N ILE A 254 -2.56 -18.51 15.38
CA ILE A 254 -1.12 -18.34 15.44
C ILE A 254 -0.81 -17.65 16.77
N VAL A 255 0.15 -18.17 17.53
CA VAL A 255 0.63 -17.58 18.78
C VAL A 255 2.09 -17.18 18.60
N ALA A 256 2.38 -15.90 18.73
CA ALA A 256 3.73 -15.35 18.55
C ALA A 256 4.69 -15.82 19.66
N PRO A 257 6.01 -15.77 19.44
CA PRO A 257 6.99 -15.96 20.51
C PRO A 257 6.67 -15.05 21.71
N ASP A 258 6.79 -15.62 22.90
CA ASP A 258 6.52 -14.99 24.20
C ASP A 258 5.07 -14.53 24.47
N GLU A 259 4.17 -14.71 23.51
CA GLU A 259 2.75 -14.42 23.69
C GLU A 259 2.09 -15.42 24.65
N THR A 260 1.18 -14.93 25.50
CA THR A 260 0.32 -15.79 26.32
C THR A 260 -1.02 -16.00 25.63
N PHE A 261 -1.26 -17.23 25.19
CA PHE A 261 -2.56 -17.67 24.68
C PHE A 261 -3.59 -17.81 25.81
N SER A 262 -4.85 -17.49 25.51
CA SER A 262 -6.01 -17.68 26.39
C SER A 262 -7.08 -18.47 25.65
N PHE A 263 -7.50 -19.62 26.20
CA PHE A 263 -8.54 -20.44 25.60
C PHE A 263 -9.88 -19.71 25.57
N ASN A 264 -10.30 -19.12 26.70
CA ASN A 264 -11.55 -18.36 26.75
C ASN A 264 -11.49 -17.10 25.87
N GLY A 265 -10.33 -16.44 25.79
CA GLY A 265 -10.12 -15.31 24.89
C GLY A 265 -10.26 -15.68 23.41
N ARG A 266 -9.85 -16.90 23.03
CA ARG A 266 -9.97 -17.40 21.65
C ARG A 266 -11.36 -17.95 21.34
N VAL A 267 -11.92 -18.78 22.21
CA VAL A 267 -13.20 -19.49 21.99
C VAL A 267 -14.40 -18.58 22.25
N GLY A 268 -14.27 -17.59 23.13
CA GLY A 268 -15.33 -16.66 23.50
C GLY A 268 -16.37 -17.30 24.44
N VAL A 269 -17.48 -16.58 24.62
CA VAL A 269 -18.61 -16.98 25.48
C VAL A 269 -19.33 -18.19 24.90
N THR A 270 -19.71 -19.15 25.76
CA THR A 270 -20.24 -20.46 25.34
C THR A 270 -21.72 -20.67 25.68
N ASP A 271 -22.52 -19.61 25.54
CA ASP A 271 -23.95 -19.60 25.84
C ASP A 271 -24.86 -19.91 24.63
N ALA A 272 -26.17 -19.93 24.88
CA ALA A 272 -27.18 -20.18 23.85
C ALA A 272 -27.28 -19.06 22.79
N ALA A 273 -27.03 -17.80 23.18
CA ALA A 273 -27.07 -16.65 22.26
C ALA A 273 -25.92 -16.70 21.24
N HIS A 274 -24.77 -17.24 21.65
CA HIS A 274 -23.64 -17.54 20.78
C HIS A 274 -23.80 -18.89 20.07
N GLY A 275 -24.99 -19.50 20.15
CA GLY A 275 -25.38 -20.70 19.41
C GLY A 275 -24.77 -21.99 19.93
N TYR A 276 -24.43 -22.08 21.22
CA TYR A 276 -24.14 -23.36 21.87
C TYR A 276 -25.43 -24.03 22.35
N LYS A 277 -25.45 -25.37 22.31
CA LYS A 277 -26.62 -26.17 22.68
C LYS A 277 -26.56 -26.59 24.14
N SER A 278 -27.73 -26.77 24.76
CA SER A 278 -27.83 -27.30 26.12
C SER A 278 -27.33 -28.75 26.17
N ALA A 279 -26.38 -29.01 27.07
CA ALA A 279 -25.72 -30.29 27.28
C ALA A 279 -25.20 -30.42 28.72
N ALA A 280 -24.90 -31.64 29.15
CA ALA A 280 -24.39 -31.90 30.50
C ALA A 280 -23.03 -31.23 30.74
N VAL A 281 -22.90 -30.53 31.87
CA VAL A 281 -21.68 -29.89 32.38
C VAL A 281 -21.45 -30.27 33.85
N PHE A 282 -20.19 -30.27 34.28
CA PHE A 282 -19.83 -30.40 35.70
C PHE A 282 -19.76 -29.01 36.33
N SER A 283 -20.60 -28.75 37.34
CA SER A 283 -20.57 -27.51 38.12
C SER A 283 -20.68 -27.82 39.61
N GLN A 284 -19.74 -27.31 40.40
CA GLN A 284 -19.71 -27.44 41.86
C GLN A 284 -19.95 -28.89 42.37
N GLY A 285 -19.37 -29.88 41.68
CA GLY A 285 -19.51 -31.29 42.06
C GLY A 285 -20.89 -31.92 41.77
N LYS A 286 -21.66 -31.33 40.83
CA LYS A 286 -22.92 -31.86 40.29
C LYS A 286 -22.89 -31.86 38.75
N VAL A 287 -23.74 -32.69 38.14
CA VAL A 287 -24.01 -32.66 36.70
C VAL A 287 -25.28 -31.84 36.47
N ILE A 288 -25.18 -30.76 35.69
CA ILE A 288 -26.33 -29.90 35.31
C ILE A 288 -26.39 -29.76 33.79
N GLN A 289 -27.54 -29.36 33.24
CA GLN A 289 -27.66 -29.00 31.83
C GLN A 289 -27.34 -27.51 31.67
N SER A 290 -26.40 -27.19 30.77
CA SER A 290 -26.04 -25.82 30.41
C SER A 290 -25.66 -25.75 28.94
N ALA A 291 -25.80 -24.57 28.34
CA ALA A 291 -25.12 -24.29 27.08
C ALA A 291 -23.60 -24.48 27.25
N GLY A 292 -22.92 -24.90 26.17
CA GLY A 292 -21.46 -25.10 26.17
C GLY A 292 -21.00 -26.46 26.71
N GLY A 293 -21.92 -27.36 27.11
CA GLY A 293 -21.57 -28.71 27.53
C GLY A 293 -20.73 -29.46 26.49
N GLY A 294 -19.48 -29.79 26.86
CA GLY A 294 -18.48 -30.40 25.98
C GLY A 294 -17.22 -29.56 25.74
N VAL A 295 -17.30 -28.23 25.87
CA VAL A 295 -16.18 -27.31 25.56
C VAL A 295 -14.93 -27.58 26.41
N CYS A 296 -15.10 -27.93 27.69
CA CYS A 296 -13.97 -28.26 28.56
C CYS A 296 -13.11 -29.44 28.07
N GLN A 297 -13.69 -30.35 27.27
CA GLN A 297 -12.89 -31.41 26.65
C GLN A 297 -11.91 -30.82 25.63
N VAL A 298 -12.33 -29.85 24.81
CA VAL A 298 -11.44 -29.19 23.84
C VAL A 298 -10.29 -28.48 24.56
N SER A 299 -10.58 -27.75 25.65
CA SER A 299 -9.54 -27.14 26.48
C SER A 299 -8.58 -28.17 27.09
N SER A 300 -9.11 -29.29 27.57
CA SER A 300 -8.30 -30.37 28.14
C SER A 300 -7.42 -31.08 27.10
N THR A 301 -7.95 -31.28 25.88
CA THR A 301 -7.17 -31.82 24.74
C THR A 301 -6.04 -30.86 24.36
N LEU A 302 -6.35 -29.55 24.26
CA LEU A 302 -5.34 -28.52 24.00
C LEU A 302 -4.28 -28.48 25.10
N TYR A 303 -4.67 -28.54 26.37
CA TYR A 303 -3.73 -28.58 27.49
C TYR A 303 -2.78 -29.78 27.40
N SER A 304 -3.31 -30.96 27.07
CA SER A 304 -2.50 -32.17 26.93
C SER A 304 -1.50 -32.08 25.77
N ALA A 305 -1.88 -31.44 24.65
CA ALA A 305 -0.99 -31.13 23.54
C ALA A 305 0.04 -30.06 23.93
N ALA A 306 -0.37 -29.00 24.63
CA ALA A 306 0.50 -27.91 25.08
C ALA A 306 1.59 -28.40 26.06
N LEU A 307 1.25 -29.30 26.99
CA LEU A 307 2.25 -29.95 27.84
C LEU A 307 3.29 -30.71 27.01
N ARG A 308 2.85 -31.45 26.00
CA ARG A 308 3.73 -32.26 25.12
C ARG A 308 4.59 -31.41 24.18
N ALA A 309 4.11 -30.22 23.83
CA ALA A 309 4.89 -29.19 23.12
C ALA A 309 5.85 -28.41 24.05
N ASP A 310 5.96 -28.79 25.33
CA ASP A 310 6.74 -28.11 26.36
C ASP A 310 6.39 -26.61 26.52
N LEU A 311 5.12 -26.25 26.30
CA LEU A 311 4.65 -24.88 26.47
C LEU A 311 4.55 -24.50 27.95
N GLY A 312 4.82 -23.24 28.25
CA GLY A 312 4.79 -22.70 29.61
C GLY A 312 3.37 -22.47 30.10
N ILE A 313 2.82 -23.39 30.90
CA ILE A 313 1.46 -23.26 31.45
C ILE A 313 1.41 -22.09 32.44
N VAL A 314 0.58 -21.09 32.14
CA VAL A 314 0.41 -19.87 32.94
C VAL A 314 -0.77 -20.01 33.90
N SER A 315 -1.89 -20.56 33.42
CA SER A 315 -3.10 -20.79 34.22
C SER A 315 -3.74 -22.09 33.80
N ARG A 316 -4.11 -22.90 34.79
CA ARG A 316 -4.90 -24.12 34.60
C ARG A 316 -5.67 -24.42 35.88
N SER A 317 -6.92 -24.85 35.72
CA SER A 317 -7.73 -25.43 36.80
C SER A 317 -8.16 -26.86 36.46
N ASN A 318 -8.30 -27.74 37.45
CA ASN A 318 -8.93 -29.05 37.24
C ASN A 318 -10.45 -28.98 37.41
N HIS A 319 -11.15 -29.95 36.84
CA HIS A 319 -12.58 -30.15 37.06
C HIS A 319 -12.86 -30.51 38.51
N SER A 320 -14.05 -30.14 38.98
CA SER A 320 -14.52 -30.51 40.33
C SER A 320 -14.75 -32.02 40.50
N MET A 321 -14.91 -32.78 39.42
CA MET A 321 -15.08 -34.23 39.39
C MET A 321 -14.19 -34.85 38.30
N PRO A 322 -13.79 -36.13 38.41
CA PRO A 322 -13.04 -36.80 37.37
C PRO A 322 -13.76 -36.81 36.03
N VAL A 323 -13.00 -36.65 34.94
CA VAL A 323 -13.47 -36.84 33.57
C VAL A 323 -12.91 -38.15 33.02
N ASN A 324 -13.68 -38.83 32.16
CA ASN A 324 -13.35 -40.19 31.73
C ASN A 324 -12.53 -40.27 30.43
N TYR A 325 -12.32 -39.13 29.75
CA TYR A 325 -11.66 -39.07 28.43
C TYR A 325 -10.15 -38.78 28.52
N LEU A 326 -9.58 -38.66 29.72
CA LEU A 326 -8.15 -38.44 29.95
C LEU A 326 -7.70 -38.94 31.34
N PRO A 327 -6.39 -39.12 31.57
CA PRO A 327 -5.86 -39.45 32.90
C PRO A 327 -6.09 -38.33 33.93
N LEU A 328 -6.40 -38.68 35.18
CA LEU A 328 -6.51 -37.73 36.29
C LEU A 328 -5.31 -36.78 36.33
N GLY A 329 -5.54 -35.51 36.60
CA GLY A 329 -4.50 -34.47 36.65
C GLY A 329 -4.25 -33.78 35.31
N GLN A 330 -4.62 -34.38 34.18
CA GLN A 330 -4.34 -33.87 32.83
C GLN A 330 -5.51 -33.12 32.16
N ASP A 331 -6.57 -32.80 32.90
CA ASP A 331 -7.68 -31.97 32.44
C ASP A 331 -7.41 -30.47 32.60
N ALA A 332 -8.10 -29.64 31.83
CA ALA A 332 -8.20 -28.20 32.04
C ALA A 332 -9.68 -27.78 32.01
N ALA A 333 -10.21 -27.41 33.16
CA ALA A 333 -11.56 -26.87 33.29
C ALA A 333 -11.58 -25.39 32.91
N VAL A 334 -12.60 -25.00 32.14
CA VAL A 334 -12.84 -23.63 31.73
C VAL A 334 -14.30 -23.25 31.95
N ALA A 335 -14.55 -21.99 32.25
CA ALA A 335 -15.90 -21.44 32.33
C ALA A 335 -15.90 -19.97 31.89
N ASP A 336 -17.02 -19.52 31.33
CA ASP A 336 -17.24 -18.12 31.01
C ASP A 336 -17.05 -17.26 32.27
N TYR A 337 -16.23 -16.21 32.16
CA TYR A 337 -15.85 -15.31 33.27
C TYR A 337 -15.21 -16.00 34.49
N GLY A 338 -14.73 -17.24 34.33
CA GLY A 338 -14.18 -18.05 35.40
C GLY A 338 -12.82 -18.65 35.03
N PRO A 339 -12.55 -19.91 35.42
CA PRO A 339 -11.31 -20.59 35.06
C PRO A 339 -11.01 -20.53 33.56
N ASP A 340 -9.73 -20.35 33.24
CA ASP A 340 -9.21 -20.29 31.88
C ASP A 340 -7.92 -21.12 31.78
N LEU A 341 -7.71 -21.71 30.61
CA LEU A 341 -6.45 -22.31 30.22
C LEU A 341 -5.61 -21.25 29.52
N LYS A 342 -4.47 -20.89 30.14
CA LYS A 342 -3.49 -19.99 29.55
C LYS A 342 -2.12 -20.64 29.50
N PHE A 343 -1.41 -20.46 28.40
CA PHE A 343 -0.03 -20.87 28.26
C PHE A 343 0.76 -19.83 27.46
N LYS A 344 2.05 -19.72 27.76
CA LYS A 344 3.00 -18.87 27.05
C LYS A 344 3.68 -19.68 25.96
N ASN A 345 3.80 -19.12 24.76
CA ASN A 345 4.65 -19.67 23.71
C ASN A 345 6.13 -19.34 24.00
N ASN A 346 6.80 -20.22 24.71
CA ASN A 346 8.23 -20.14 25.06
C ASN A 346 9.14 -20.87 24.06
N THR A 347 8.70 -21.10 22.82
CA THR A 347 9.46 -21.87 21.81
C THR A 347 10.46 -21.04 20.99
N GLY A 348 10.34 -19.70 21.05
CA GLY A 348 11.16 -18.77 20.27
C GLY A 348 10.72 -18.58 18.81
N ASN A 349 9.76 -19.38 18.31
CA ASN A 349 9.13 -19.24 17.01
C ASN A 349 7.60 -19.14 17.17
N HIS A 350 6.88 -18.78 16.11
CA HIS A 350 5.42 -18.83 16.15
C HIS A 350 4.96 -20.29 16.20
N ILE A 351 3.83 -20.51 16.85
CA ILE A 351 3.12 -21.80 16.80
C ILE A 351 1.76 -21.61 16.17
N TYR A 352 1.25 -22.64 15.49
CA TYR A 352 -0.11 -22.69 14.97
C TYR A 352 -0.88 -23.82 15.66
N ILE A 353 -2.11 -23.54 16.07
CA ILE A 353 -2.96 -24.52 16.77
C ILE A 353 -4.07 -24.95 15.83
N GLN A 354 -4.12 -26.25 15.55
CA GLN A 354 -5.21 -26.89 14.83
C GLN A 354 -6.04 -27.70 15.82
N ALA A 355 -7.36 -27.54 15.79
CA ALA A 355 -8.28 -28.39 16.54
C ALA A 355 -9.39 -28.88 15.61
N PHE A 356 -9.67 -30.18 15.66
CA PHE A 356 -10.71 -30.79 14.82
C PHE A 356 -11.22 -32.07 15.47
N SER A 357 -12.48 -32.41 15.17
CA SER A 357 -13.10 -33.66 15.61
C SER A 357 -13.59 -34.45 14.41
N ASN A 358 -13.45 -35.77 14.49
CA ASN A 358 -13.88 -36.72 13.46
C ASN A 358 -15.07 -37.58 13.92
N GLY A 359 -15.84 -37.10 14.91
CA GLY A 359 -16.99 -37.81 15.48
C GLY A 359 -16.62 -38.89 16.51
N GLY A 360 -15.49 -39.57 16.35
CA GLY A 360 -14.96 -40.52 17.35
C GLY A 360 -14.06 -39.90 18.40
N SER A 361 -13.37 -38.81 18.05
CA SER A 361 -12.40 -38.13 18.90
C SER A 361 -12.27 -36.64 18.55
N ILE A 362 -11.81 -35.87 19.52
CA ILE A 362 -11.30 -34.51 19.31
C ILE A 362 -9.78 -34.55 19.41
N THR A 363 -9.12 -33.93 18.43
CA THR A 363 -7.67 -33.85 18.30
C THR A 363 -7.24 -32.40 18.32
N THR A 364 -6.13 -32.11 19.01
CA THR A 364 -5.42 -30.84 18.92
C THR A 364 -3.99 -31.09 18.49
N ARG A 365 -3.56 -30.40 17.44
CA ARG A 365 -2.17 -30.36 16.95
C ARG A 365 -1.60 -28.97 17.16
N ILE A 366 -0.36 -28.94 17.60
CA ILE A 366 0.44 -27.72 17.68
C ILE A 366 1.55 -27.87 16.65
N PHE A 367 1.57 -26.93 15.71
CA PHE A 367 2.61 -26.83 14.69
C PHE A 367 3.63 -25.77 15.13
N GLY A 368 4.89 -25.98 14.78
CA GLY A 368 5.97 -25.07 15.11
C GLY A 368 7.29 -25.52 14.50
N THR A 369 8.39 -25.11 15.12
CA THR A 369 9.73 -25.63 14.84
C THR A 369 10.09 -26.66 15.89
N ASN A 370 10.53 -27.85 15.46
CA ASN A 370 11.00 -28.88 16.37
C ASN A 370 12.19 -28.38 17.20
N THR A 371 12.09 -28.52 18.51
CA THR A 371 13.10 -28.10 19.49
C THR A 371 14.08 -29.22 19.85
N GLY A 372 13.88 -30.43 19.33
CA GLY A 372 14.59 -31.65 19.74
C GLY A 372 14.16 -32.19 21.11
N LYS A 373 13.16 -31.57 21.75
CA LYS A 373 12.63 -32.00 23.03
C LYS A 373 11.58 -33.11 22.85
N ASN A 374 11.65 -34.11 23.70
CA ASN A 374 10.64 -35.12 23.89
C ASN A 374 10.04 -34.96 25.29
N VAL A 375 8.71 -34.94 25.39
CA VAL A 375 7.99 -34.73 26.65
C VAL A 375 7.12 -35.92 27.00
N GLU A 376 7.36 -36.50 28.17
CA GLU A 376 6.51 -37.50 28.78
C GLU A 376 5.67 -36.85 29.90
N VAL A 377 4.36 -37.10 29.90
CA VAL A 377 3.44 -36.62 30.93
C VAL A 377 2.76 -37.82 31.58
N SER A 378 2.89 -37.93 32.91
CA SER A 378 2.30 -39.00 33.70
C SER A 378 1.55 -38.44 34.90
N SER A 379 0.63 -39.23 35.45
CA SER A 379 -0.13 -38.84 36.64
C SER A 379 -0.22 -40.00 37.62
N GLN A 380 -0.19 -39.68 38.91
CA GLN A 380 -0.31 -40.65 40.00
C GLN A 380 -1.41 -40.20 40.97
N VAL A 381 -2.30 -41.12 41.33
CA VAL A 381 -3.25 -40.89 42.43
C VAL A 381 -2.55 -41.12 43.76
N ILE A 382 -2.45 -40.08 44.58
CA ILE A 382 -1.73 -40.12 45.86
C ILE A 382 -2.67 -40.25 47.06
N SER A 383 -3.98 -40.01 46.89
CA SER A 383 -4.96 -40.18 47.96
C SER A 383 -6.38 -40.38 47.42
N ARG A 384 -7.13 -41.27 48.08
CA ARG A 384 -8.58 -41.45 47.94
C ARG A 384 -9.18 -41.49 49.34
N ALA A 385 -9.66 -40.36 49.83
CA ALA A 385 -10.19 -40.23 51.19
C ALA A 385 -11.25 -39.14 51.25
N ASN A 386 -12.22 -39.26 52.15
CA ASN A 386 -13.24 -38.24 52.44
C ASN A 386 -13.94 -37.70 51.18
N ASP A 387 -14.41 -38.62 50.31
CA ASP A 387 -15.04 -38.32 49.02
C ASP A 387 -14.19 -37.44 48.08
N LYS A 388 -12.86 -37.49 48.21
CA LYS A 388 -11.93 -36.80 47.34
C LYS A 388 -10.90 -37.74 46.74
N ILE A 389 -10.49 -37.44 45.51
CA ILE A 389 -9.38 -38.08 44.80
C ILE A 389 -8.32 -37.00 44.58
N THR A 390 -7.10 -37.24 45.04
CA THR A 390 -5.96 -36.34 44.79
C THR A 390 -4.99 -37.01 43.84
N ALA A 391 -4.70 -36.33 42.72
CA ALA A 391 -3.74 -36.78 41.72
C ALA A 391 -2.62 -35.75 41.53
N VAL A 392 -1.40 -36.23 41.30
CA VAL A 392 -0.23 -35.41 41.00
C VAL A 392 0.20 -35.72 39.57
N THR A 393 0.46 -34.68 38.78
CA THR A 393 0.97 -34.81 37.40
C THR A 393 2.44 -34.45 37.35
N TYR A 394 3.22 -35.28 36.67
CA TYR A 394 4.64 -35.12 36.45
C TYR A 394 4.90 -34.87 34.96
N LYS A 395 5.94 -34.06 34.68
CA LYS A 395 6.46 -33.82 33.33
C LYS A 395 7.94 -34.14 33.32
N LYS A 396 8.35 -34.99 32.39
CA LYS A 396 9.75 -35.28 32.08
C LYS A 396 10.06 -34.79 30.68
N VAL A 397 11.08 -33.95 30.55
CA VAL A 397 11.55 -33.39 29.29
C VAL A 397 12.95 -33.92 29.02
N THR A 398 13.12 -34.55 27.87
CA THR A 398 14.38 -35.09 27.39
C THR A 398 14.78 -34.34 26.13
N GLN A 399 16.04 -33.97 25.97
CA GLN A 399 16.55 -33.35 24.75
C GLN A 399 17.88 -34.02 24.39
N ASN A 400 18.02 -34.50 23.15
CA ASN A 400 19.22 -35.22 22.69
C ASN A 400 19.62 -36.41 23.58
N GLY A 401 18.64 -37.10 24.18
CA GLY A 401 18.86 -38.26 25.06
C GLY A 401 19.11 -37.91 26.53
N GLU A 402 19.26 -36.63 26.88
CA GLU A 402 19.48 -36.18 28.26
C GLU A 402 18.20 -35.63 28.90
N VAL A 403 17.96 -35.97 30.17
CA VAL A 403 16.82 -35.44 30.93
C VAL A 403 17.16 -34.02 31.40
N ILE A 404 16.54 -33.03 30.78
CA ILE A 404 16.76 -31.61 31.11
C ILE A 404 15.78 -31.09 32.18
N SER A 405 14.66 -31.78 32.39
CA SER A 405 13.71 -31.47 33.44
C SER A 405 12.89 -32.71 33.79
N ASN A 406 12.68 -32.96 35.09
CA ASN A 406 11.77 -34.00 35.56
C ASN A 406 11.20 -33.58 36.92
N GLY A 407 9.88 -33.45 37.01
CA GLY A 407 9.27 -33.06 38.28
C GLY A 407 7.76 -32.96 38.24
N GLN A 408 7.21 -32.70 39.41
CA GLN A 408 5.79 -32.42 39.59
C GLN A 408 5.45 -31.07 38.94
N ILE A 409 4.41 -31.04 38.11
CA ILE A 409 3.90 -29.82 37.47
C ILE A 409 2.55 -29.37 38.02
N SER A 410 1.76 -30.27 38.59
CA SER A 410 0.47 -29.90 39.18
C SER A 410 -0.03 -30.95 40.18
N LYS A 411 -0.94 -30.50 41.05
CA LYS A 411 -1.72 -31.34 41.97
C LYS A 411 -3.19 -31.00 41.78
N SER A 412 -3.99 -32.00 41.43
CA SER A 412 -5.44 -31.86 41.24
C SER A 412 -6.20 -32.56 42.36
N VAL A 413 -7.31 -31.96 42.77
CA VAL A 413 -8.24 -32.54 43.76
C VAL A 413 -9.63 -32.58 43.15
N TYR A 414 -10.21 -33.78 43.11
CA TYR A 414 -11.54 -34.04 42.57
C TYR A 414 -12.46 -34.54 43.67
N LYS A 415 -13.75 -34.21 43.59
CA LYS A 415 -14.80 -34.89 44.34
C LYS A 415 -15.06 -36.26 43.71
N SER A 416 -15.04 -37.31 44.51
CA SER A 416 -15.42 -38.66 44.09
C SER A 416 -16.86 -38.66 43.54
N ALA A 417 -17.11 -39.42 42.47
CA ALA A 417 -18.49 -39.64 42.03
C ALA A 417 -19.30 -40.29 43.17
N PRO A 418 -20.59 -39.96 43.33
CA PRO A 418 -21.46 -40.70 44.24
C PRO A 418 -21.37 -42.19 43.90
N LYS A 419 -21.29 -43.06 44.91
CA LYS A 419 -21.47 -44.50 44.69
C LYS A 419 -22.86 -44.67 44.07
N GLN A 420 -22.92 -45.17 42.82
CA GLN A 420 -24.17 -45.56 42.18
C GLN A 420 -24.76 -46.78 42.85
#